data_AF-A0A0M3J5I2-F1
#
_entry.id   AF-A0A0M3J5I2-F1
#
_cell.length_a   1.000
_cell.length_b   1.000
_cell.length_c   1.000
_cell.angle_alpha   90.00
_cell.angle_beta   90.00
_cell.angle_gamma   90.00
#
_symmetry.space_group_name_H-M   'P 1'
#
loop_
_entity.id
_entity.type
_entity.pdbx_description
1 polymer ?
#
loop_
_entity_poly.entity_id
_entity_poly.type
_entity_poly.pdbx_seq_one_letter_code
_entity_poly.pdbx_strand_id
1 'polypeptide(L)'
;MACIYNTPDAKCKRVMRWEWRGEVVPATKGEYERIFQQLENEKFGKPPKPFHSLDREERASIEKKRVQDYCRRAYGKTHMTRNEFRYTTICQCENAFYVDTVKAFRDRRYKYKALLKKAKSALSEVPEDDANALKSAQGRVVLYESLQLAHKCILNSFYGYVMRKGLFLNFFC
;
A
#
# COMPACT_ATOMS: atom_id res chain seq x y z
N MET A 1 -0.80 25.99 -0.59
CA MET A 1 -1.97 26.62 -1.23
C MET A 1 -3.19 26.22 -0.41
N ALA A 2 -3.94 27.18 0.15
CA ALA A 2 -5.14 26.87 0.92
C ALA A 2 -6.35 26.66 -0.02
N CYS A 3 -7.28 25.79 0.35
CA CYS A 3 -8.47 25.51 -0.44
C CYS A 3 -9.44 26.71 -0.40
N ILE A 4 -9.79 27.25 -1.58
CA ILE A 4 -10.72 28.38 -1.73
C ILE A 4 -12.17 28.04 -1.32
N TYR A 5 -12.53 26.75 -1.33
CA TYR A 5 -13.86 26.25 -0.96
C TYR A 5 -13.96 25.88 0.53
N ASN A 6 -12.95 26.21 1.33
CA ASN A 6 -12.89 25.85 2.75
C ASN A 6 -13.72 26.80 3.62
N THR A 7 -15.04 26.77 3.44
CA THR A 7 -16.00 27.47 4.31
C THR A 7 -16.50 26.53 5.42
N PRO A 8 -17.01 27.07 6.55
CA PRO A 8 -17.64 26.25 7.60
C PRO A 8 -18.83 25.43 7.06
N ASP A 9 -19.55 25.95 6.08
CA ASP A 9 -20.71 25.30 5.44
C ASP A 9 -20.33 24.36 4.27
N ALA A 10 -19.04 24.09 4.07
CA ALA A 10 -18.56 23.29 2.94
C ALA A 10 -19.04 21.83 3.03
N LYS A 11 -19.98 21.46 2.15
CA LYS A 11 -20.52 20.09 2.03
C LYS A 11 -19.61 19.11 1.28
N CYS A 12 -18.48 19.58 0.74
CA CYS A 12 -17.55 18.77 -0.05
C CYS A 12 -16.60 17.90 0.80
N LYS A 13 -16.58 18.08 2.13
CA LYS A 13 -15.71 17.35 3.04
C LYS A 13 -16.36 16.05 3.49
N ARG A 14 -15.83 14.91 3.03
CA ARG A 14 -16.28 13.59 3.48
C ARG A 14 -15.29 13.03 4.50
N VAL A 15 -15.72 12.88 5.75
CA VAL A 15 -14.91 12.24 6.80
C VAL A 15 -15.03 10.73 6.69
N MET A 16 -13.89 10.03 6.61
CA MET A 16 -13.85 8.56 6.58
C MET A 16 -12.94 8.03 7.69
N ARG A 17 -13.42 6.99 8.37
CA ARG A 17 -12.69 6.28 9.43
C ARG A 17 -11.88 5.14 8.82
N TRP A 18 -10.64 4.99 9.26
CA TRP A 18 -9.80 3.84 8.94
C TRP A 18 -9.05 3.36 10.19
N GLU A 19 -8.67 2.10 10.21
CA GLU A 19 -7.90 1.52 11.30
C GLU A 19 -6.41 1.55 10.94
N TRP A 20 -5.63 2.26 11.74
CA TRP A 20 -4.18 2.23 11.68
C TRP A 20 -3.68 1.07 12.54
N ARG A 21 -2.81 0.23 11.98
CA ARG A 21 -2.11 -0.82 12.70
C ARG A 21 -0.61 -0.55 12.62
N GLY A 22 0.04 -0.37 13.75
CA GLY A 22 1.48 -0.18 13.84
C GLY A 22 2.14 -1.19 14.75
N GLU A 23 3.32 -1.66 14.35
CA GLU A 23 4.23 -2.39 15.21
C GLU A 23 5.21 -1.40 15.83
N VAL A 24 5.06 -1.15 17.13
CA VAL A 24 5.88 -0.21 17.88
C VAL A 24 6.78 -0.95 18.86
N VAL A 25 7.92 -0.36 19.20
CA VAL A 25 8.72 -0.88 20.32
C VAL A 25 7.99 -0.59 21.64
N PRO A 26 8.03 -1.51 22.63
CA PRO A 26 7.38 -1.29 23.92
C PRO A 26 8.09 -0.22 24.77
N ALA A 27 9.37 0.07 24.47
CA ALA A 27 10.15 1.07 25.20
C ALA A 27 9.49 2.44 25.16
N THR A 28 9.43 3.08 26.34
CA THR A 28 8.95 4.46 26.48
C THR A 28 9.96 5.46 25.94
N LYS A 29 9.52 6.71 25.70
CA LYS A 29 10.41 7.78 25.23
C LYS A 29 11.64 7.97 26.12
N GLY A 30 11.46 7.96 27.45
CA GLY A 30 12.57 8.12 28.40
C GLY A 30 13.54 6.93 28.42
N GLU A 31 13.07 5.71 28.16
CA GLU A 31 13.95 4.55 27.99
C GLU A 31 14.76 4.64 26.71
N TYR A 32 14.13 5.07 25.61
CA TYR A 32 14.80 5.32 24.36
C TYR A 32 15.88 6.41 24.48
N GLU A 33 15.56 7.54 25.13
CA GLU A 33 16.52 8.63 25.37
C GLU A 33 17.72 8.17 26.21
N ARG A 34 17.52 7.35 27.23
CA ARG A 34 18.61 6.77 28.03
C ARG A 34 19.50 5.84 27.20
N ILE A 35 18.91 5.01 26.35
CA ILE A 35 19.66 4.14 25.42
C ILE A 35 20.48 4.99 24.45
N PHE A 36 19.90 6.08 23.95
CA PHE A 36 20.58 6.99 23.04
C PHE A 36 21.80 7.66 23.71
N GLN A 37 21.65 8.19 24.93
CA GLN A 37 22.76 8.75 25.71
C GLN A 37 23.88 7.73 25.96
N GLN A 38 23.55 6.44 26.18
CA GLN A 38 24.56 5.39 26.29
C GLN A 38 25.33 5.21 24.98
N LEU A 39 24.63 5.20 23.84
CA LEU A 39 25.26 5.06 22.53
C LEU A 39 26.15 6.26 22.17
N GLU A 40 25.79 7.48 22.55
CA GLU A 40 26.62 8.68 22.32
C GLU A 40 27.99 8.60 23.02
N ASN A 41 28.04 7.96 24.19
CA ASN A 41 29.27 7.78 24.97
C ASN A 41 30.12 6.58 24.48
N GLU A 42 29.56 5.68 23.68
CA GLU A 42 30.27 4.52 23.14
C GLU A 42 31.08 4.89 21.87
N LYS A 43 32.16 4.14 21.62
CA LYS A 43 32.97 4.25 20.40
C LYS A 43 32.80 2.99 19.56
N PHE A 44 32.69 3.15 18.25
CA PHE A 44 32.37 2.08 17.31
C PHE A 44 33.45 1.94 16.22
N GLY A 45 33.63 0.72 15.71
CA GLY A 45 34.56 0.41 14.63
C GLY A 45 36.04 0.37 15.02
N LYS A 46 36.90 0.21 14.02
CA LYS A 46 38.37 0.28 14.11
C LYS A 46 38.86 1.15 12.95
N PRO A 47 39.41 2.36 13.16
CA PRO A 47 39.68 3.03 14.44
C PRO A 47 38.39 3.43 15.21
N PRO A 48 38.47 3.68 16.53
CA PRO A 48 37.31 4.02 17.35
C PRO A 48 36.72 5.36 16.93
N LYS A 49 35.50 5.33 16.41
CA LYS A 49 34.75 6.51 15.98
C LYS A 49 33.59 6.81 16.93
N PRO A 50 33.32 8.08 17.28
CA PRO A 50 32.14 8.44 18.06
C PRO A 50 30.85 8.21 17.26
N PHE A 51 29.75 7.93 17.96
CA PHE A 51 28.47 7.58 17.35
C PHE A 51 27.99 8.57 16.27
N HIS A 52 28.13 9.88 16.50
CA HIS A 52 27.71 10.91 15.55
C HIS A 52 28.49 10.95 14.24
N SER A 53 29.72 10.40 14.23
CA SER A 53 30.59 10.40 13.05
C SER A 53 30.36 9.20 12.13
N LEU A 54 29.52 8.25 12.55
CA LEU A 54 29.13 7.10 11.75
C LEU A 54 28.14 7.49 10.65
N ASP A 55 28.08 6.68 9.60
CA ASP A 55 27.09 6.88 8.55
C ASP A 55 25.67 6.78 9.10
N ARG A 56 24.71 7.46 8.47
CA ARG A 56 23.31 7.45 8.90
C ARG A 56 22.72 6.04 8.92
N GLU A 57 23.08 5.18 7.97
CA GLU A 57 22.57 3.80 7.94
C GLU A 57 23.16 2.95 9.06
N GLU A 58 24.46 3.09 9.31
CA GLU A 58 25.15 2.41 10.41
C GLU A 58 24.58 2.83 11.77
N ARG A 59 24.39 4.13 12.00
CA ARG A 59 23.76 4.67 13.22
C ARG A 59 22.37 4.09 13.45
N ALA A 60 21.53 4.12 12.42
CA ALA A 60 20.17 3.59 12.51
C ALA A 60 20.17 2.07 12.81
N SER A 61 21.14 1.32 12.27
CA SER A 61 21.26 -0.11 12.54
C SER A 61 21.65 -0.40 14.00
N ILE A 62 22.60 0.37 14.55
CA ILE A 62 23.09 0.23 15.92
C ILE A 62 22.01 0.61 16.92
N GLU A 63 21.34 1.76 16.71
CA GLU A 63 20.22 2.22 17.53
C GLU A 63 19.11 1.17 17.56
N LYS A 64 18.67 0.71 16.38
CA LYS A 64 17.61 -0.28 16.26
C LYS A 64 17.96 -1.55 17.02
N LYS A 65 19.18 -2.07 16.85
CA LYS A 65 19.65 -3.27 17.54
C LYS A 65 19.62 -3.08 19.06
N ARG A 66 20.15 -1.96 19.55
CA ARG A 66 20.22 -1.68 20.99
C ARG A 66 18.84 -1.58 21.64
N VAL A 67 17.91 -0.90 20.98
CA VAL A 67 16.52 -0.79 21.44
C VAL A 67 15.83 -2.14 21.43
N GLN A 68 16.02 -2.96 20.38
CA GLN A 68 15.43 -4.29 20.30
C GLN A 68 15.95 -5.24 21.40
N ASP A 69 17.26 -5.21 21.69
CA ASP A 69 17.89 -6.00 22.74
C ASP A 69 17.44 -5.56 24.14
N TYR A 70 17.24 -4.26 24.34
CA TYR A 70 16.65 -3.74 25.58
C TYR A 70 15.20 -4.22 25.72
N CYS A 71 14.38 -4.06 24.68
CA CYS A 71 12.97 -4.46 24.72
C CYS A 71 12.80 -5.96 24.99
N ARG A 72 13.65 -6.80 24.38
CA ARG A 72 13.65 -8.25 24.65
C ARG A 72 13.98 -8.57 26.11
N ARG A 73 14.93 -7.85 26.73
CA ARG A 73 15.34 -8.08 28.12
C ARG A 73 14.34 -7.53 29.13
N ALA A 74 13.84 -6.31 28.92
CA ALA A 74 12.96 -5.63 29.88
C ALA A 74 11.49 -6.07 29.75
N TYR A 75 11.00 -6.29 28.52
CA TYR A 75 9.59 -6.55 28.25
C TYR A 75 9.31 -7.96 27.70
N GLY A 76 10.34 -8.78 27.48
CA GLY A 76 10.21 -10.13 26.90
C GLY A 76 9.76 -10.14 25.43
N LYS A 77 9.57 -8.98 24.81
CA LYS A 77 9.05 -8.80 23.46
C LYS A 77 9.76 -7.65 22.77
N THR A 78 10.07 -7.82 21.48
CA THR A 78 10.74 -6.79 20.69
C THR A 78 9.77 -5.75 20.14
N HIS A 79 8.54 -6.15 19.83
CA HIS A 79 7.51 -5.30 19.24
C HIS A 79 6.15 -5.55 19.90
N MET A 80 5.32 -4.53 19.92
CA MET A 80 3.92 -4.56 20.33
C MET A 80 3.06 -4.02 19.19
N THR A 81 2.01 -4.76 18.82
CA THR A 81 1.02 -4.29 17.85
C THR A 81 0.04 -3.33 18.53
N ARG A 82 -0.20 -2.17 17.93
CA ARG A 82 -1.25 -1.23 18.33
C ARG A 82 -2.19 -0.97 17.16
N ASN A 83 -3.48 -0.97 17.45
CA ASN A 83 -4.53 -0.63 16.51
C ASN A 83 -5.25 0.62 17.01
N GLU A 84 -5.39 1.62 16.14
CA GLU A 84 -6.02 2.90 16.46
C GLU A 84 -6.94 3.32 15.32
N PHE A 85 -8.16 3.74 15.63
CA PHE A 85 -9.03 4.36 14.63
C PHE A 85 -8.57 5.80 14.35
N ARG A 86 -8.34 6.11 13.08
CA ARG A 86 -8.01 7.44 12.59
C ARG A 86 -9.09 7.92 11.63
N TYR A 87 -9.19 9.24 11.51
CA TYR A 87 -10.15 9.91 10.64
C TYR A 87 -9.39 10.73 9.62
N THR A 88 -9.74 10.56 8.35
CA THR A 88 -9.20 11.38 7.26
C THR A 88 -10.36 12.05 6.55
N THR A 89 -10.17 13.33 6.19
CA THR A 89 -11.15 14.09 5.41
C THR A 89 -10.78 14.03 3.94
N ILE A 90 -11.72 13.62 3.10
CA ILE A 90 -11.54 13.50 1.65
C ILE A 90 -12.38 14.56 0.97
N CYS A 91 -11.72 15.41 0.18
CA CYS A 91 -12.38 16.44 -0.60
C CYS A 91 -13.12 15.84 -1.80
N GLN A 92 -14.40 16.17 -1.97
CA GLN A 92 -15.20 15.73 -3.13
C GLN A 92 -15.07 16.69 -4.33
N CYS A 93 -14.40 17.83 -4.17
CA CYS A 93 -14.18 18.83 -5.22
C CYS A 93 -12.77 18.78 -5.83
N GLU A 94 -11.95 17.83 -5.39
CA GLU A 94 -10.59 17.67 -5.90
C GLU A 94 -10.61 17.11 -7.34
N ASN A 95 -9.53 17.32 -8.09
CA ASN A 95 -9.48 16.84 -9.47
C ASN A 95 -9.63 15.30 -9.50
N ALA A 96 -10.67 14.83 -10.19
CA ALA A 96 -11.08 13.44 -10.21
C ALA A 96 -10.20 12.53 -11.09
N PHE A 97 -9.10 13.03 -11.67
CA PHE A 97 -8.23 12.29 -12.59
C PHE A 97 -7.89 10.86 -12.12
N TYR A 98 -7.45 10.69 -10.87
CA TYR A 98 -7.09 9.36 -10.35
C TYR A 98 -8.31 8.43 -10.25
N VAL A 99 -9.44 8.94 -9.77
CA VAL A 99 -10.66 8.14 -9.63
C VAL A 99 -11.24 7.78 -11.00
N ASP A 100 -11.20 8.70 -11.96
CA ASP A 100 -11.76 8.49 -13.29
C ASP A 100 -10.92 7.52 -14.13
N THR A 101 -9.59 7.52 -13.97
CA THR A 101 -8.74 6.48 -14.56
C THR A 101 -9.07 5.10 -14.00
N VAL A 102 -9.24 4.95 -12.68
CA VAL A 102 -9.65 3.69 -12.05
C VAL A 102 -11.04 3.23 -12.55
N LYS A 103 -12.02 4.14 -12.67
CA LYS A 103 -13.34 3.83 -13.25
C LYS A 103 -13.22 3.34 -14.69
N ALA A 104 -12.43 4.00 -15.52
CA ALA A 104 -12.23 3.60 -16.92
C ALA A 104 -11.66 2.18 -17.04
N PHE A 105 -10.67 1.80 -16.20
CA PHE A 105 -10.14 0.43 -16.17
C PHE A 105 -11.16 -0.59 -15.67
N ARG A 106 -11.96 -0.26 -14.65
CA ARG A 106 -13.04 -1.11 -14.15
C ARG A 106 -14.09 -1.36 -15.24
N ASP A 107 -14.51 -0.33 -15.95
CA ASP A 107 -15.57 -0.43 -16.96
C ASP A 107 -15.07 -1.22 -18.18
N ARG A 108 -13.81 -1.05 -18.59
CA ARG A 108 -13.15 -1.90 -19.60
C ARG A 108 -13.12 -3.37 -19.17
N ARG A 109 -12.79 -3.66 -17.91
CA ARG A 109 -12.83 -5.03 -17.37
C ARG A 109 -14.23 -5.65 -17.46
N TYR A 110 -15.28 -4.88 -17.17
CA TYR A 110 -16.66 -5.37 -17.29
C TYR A 110 -17.05 -5.66 -18.74
N LYS A 111 -16.59 -4.87 -19.72
CA LYS A 111 -16.76 -5.18 -21.14
C LYS A 111 -16.15 -6.54 -21.49
N TYR A 112 -14.90 -6.80 -21.10
CA TYR A 112 -14.26 -8.10 -21.33
C TYR A 112 -14.93 -9.25 -20.58
N LYS A 113 -15.39 -9.02 -19.35
CA LYS A 113 -16.15 -10.03 -18.59
C LYS A 113 -17.46 -10.39 -19.29
N ALA A 114 -18.17 -9.42 -19.87
CA ALA A 114 -19.40 -9.66 -20.62
C ALA A 114 -19.12 -10.41 -21.94
N LEU A 115 -18.07 -10.03 -22.67
CA LEU A 115 -17.64 -10.73 -23.89
C LEU A 115 -17.20 -12.17 -23.60
N LEU A 116 -16.51 -12.41 -22.49
CA LEU A 116 -16.16 -13.76 -22.03
C LEU A 116 -17.42 -14.61 -21.79
N LYS A 117 -18.44 -14.04 -21.13
CA LYS A 117 -19.71 -14.74 -20.91
C LYS A 117 -20.37 -15.12 -22.24
N LYS A 118 -20.43 -14.19 -23.20
CA LYS A 118 -20.97 -14.45 -24.53
C LYS A 118 -20.15 -15.50 -25.29
N ALA A 119 -18.82 -15.44 -25.23
CA ALA A 119 -17.95 -16.41 -25.87
C ALA A 119 -18.09 -17.82 -25.28
N LYS A 120 -18.28 -17.94 -23.96
CA LYS A 120 -18.56 -19.22 -23.30
C LYS A 120 -19.92 -19.80 -23.72
N SER A 121 -20.95 -18.96 -23.84
CA SER A 121 -22.27 -19.38 -24.38
C SER A 121 -22.15 -19.85 -25.83
N ALA A 122 -21.46 -19.08 -26.67
CA ALA A 122 -21.25 -19.44 -28.07
C ALA A 122 -20.46 -20.75 -28.20
N LEU A 123 -19.47 -21.00 -27.34
CA LEU A 123 -18.72 -22.27 -27.33
C LEU A 123 -19.61 -23.47 -27.01
N SER A 124 -20.58 -23.34 -26.10
CA SER A 124 -21.53 -24.43 -25.79
C SER A 124 -22.55 -24.70 -26.90
N GLU A 125 -22.71 -23.77 -27.85
CA GLU A 125 -23.63 -23.90 -28.98
C GLU A 125 -22.93 -24.54 -30.21
N VAL A 126 -21.60 -24.71 -30.21
CA VAL A 126 -20.86 -25.30 -31.34
C VAL A 126 -20.98 -26.83 -31.31
N PRO A 127 -21.37 -27.49 -32.42
CA PRO A 127 -21.41 -28.94 -32.51
C PRO A 127 -20.00 -29.57 -32.43
N GLU A 128 -19.91 -30.77 -31.83
CA GLU A 128 -18.63 -31.45 -31.58
C GLU A 128 -17.91 -31.91 -32.86
N ASP A 129 -18.66 -32.07 -33.96
CA ASP A 129 -18.15 -32.56 -35.23
C ASP A 129 -17.26 -31.53 -35.96
N ASP A 130 -17.39 -30.25 -35.64
CA ASP A 130 -16.68 -29.17 -36.34
C ASP A 130 -15.44 -28.68 -35.56
N ALA A 131 -14.37 -29.46 -35.66
CA ALA A 131 -13.12 -29.25 -34.91
C ALA A 131 -12.49 -27.85 -35.13
N ASN A 132 -12.68 -27.25 -36.30
CA ASN A 132 -12.16 -25.91 -36.61
C ASN A 132 -12.96 -24.80 -35.92
N ALA A 133 -14.29 -24.96 -35.87
CA ALA A 133 -15.18 -24.04 -35.18
C ALA A 133 -14.95 -24.11 -33.65
N LEU A 134 -14.77 -25.31 -33.10
CA LEU A 134 -14.43 -25.51 -31.68
C LEU A 134 -13.11 -24.83 -31.29
N LYS A 135 -12.02 -25.06 -32.04
CA LYS A 135 -10.74 -24.40 -31.78
C LYS A 135 -10.85 -22.87 -31.82
N SER A 136 -11.59 -22.35 -32.79
CA SER A 136 -11.80 -20.90 -32.95
C SER A 136 -12.61 -20.32 -31.78
N ALA A 137 -13.66 -21.01 -31.33
CA ALA A 137 -14.48 -20.59 -30.19
C ALA A 137 -13.70 -20.67 -28.87
N GLN A 138 -12.92 -21.74 -28.65
CA GLN A 138 -12.02 -21.86 -27.50
C GLN A 138 -10.98 -20.74 -27.48
N GLY A 139 -10.37 -20.41 -28.62
CA GLY A 139 -9.43 -19.29 -28.74
C GLY A 139 -10.04 -17.95 -28.32
N ARG A 140 -11.31 -17.69 -28.68
CA ARG A 140 -12.04 -16.48 -28.24
C ARG A 140 -12.27 -16.46 -26.73
N VAL A 141 -12.60 -17.60 -26.13
CA VAL A 141 -12.76 -17.72 -24.67
C VAL A 141 -11.44 -17.39 -23.96
N VAL A 142 -10.34 -18.02 -24.39
CA VAL A 142 -9.00 -17.80 -23.82
C VAL A 142 -8.58 -16.34 -23.95
N LEU A 143 -8.85 -15.70 -25.10
CA LEU A 143 -8.54 -14.29 -25.32
C LEU A 143 -9.26 -13.39 -24.31
N TYR A 144 -10.60 -13.53 -24.18
CA TYR A 144 -11.36 -12.67 -23.27
C TYR A 144 -11.10 -12.97 -21.79
N GLU A 145 -10.77 -14.21 -21.45
CA GLU A 145 -10.35 -14.59 -20.11
C GLU A 145 -9.02 -13.94 -19.75
N SER A 146 -8.04 -14.03 -20.63
CA SER A 146 -6.74 -13.37 -20.48
C SER A 146 -6.89 -11.85 -20.32
N LEU A 147 -7.69 -11.20 -21.19
CA LEU A 147 -7.92 -9.76 -21.14
C LEU A 147 -8.61 -9.32 -19.85
N GLN A 148 -9.64 -10.06 -19.41
CA GLN A 148 -10.36 -9.74 -18.18
C GLN A 148 -9.47 -9.90 -16.94
N LEU A 149 -8.63 -10.94 -16.90
CA LEU A 149 -7.72 -11.22 -15.78
C LEU A 149 -6.60 -10.18 -15.72
N ALA A 150 -6.01 -9.82 -16.86
CA ALA A 150 -5.02 -8.74 -16.93
C ALA A 150 -5.57 -7.44 -16.34
N HIS A 151 -6.80 -7.05 -16.72
CA HIS A 151 -7.44 -5.84 -16.19
C HIS A 151 -7.84 -5.98 -14.70
N LYS A 152 -8.11 -7.19 -14.21
CA LYS A 152 -8.32 -7.44 -12.76
C LYS A 152 -7.04 -7.18 -11.98
N CYS A 153 -5.90 -7.68 -12.47
CA CYS A 153 -4.60 -7.47 -11.83
C CYS A 153 -4.25 -5.99 -11.76
N ILE A 154 -4.37 -5.27 -12.88
CA ILE A 154 -4.13 -3.81 -12.93
C ILE A 154 -5.06 -3.06 -11.97
N LEU A 155 -6.35 -3.42 -11.93
CA LEU A 155 -7.31 -2.78 -11.02
C LEU A 155 -6.93 -2.94 -9.55
N ASN A 156 -6.51 -4.15 -9.16
CA ASN A 156 -6.03 -4.44 -7.81
C ASN A 156 -4.70 -3.72 -7.50
N SER A 157 -3.84 -3.56 -8.51
CA SER A 157 -2.58 -2.82 -8.36
C SER A 157 -2.79 -1.34 -8.07
N PHE A 158 -3.88 -0.69 -8.50
CA PHE A 158 -4.15 0.71 -8.14
C PHE A 158 -4.24 0.90 -6.61
N TYR A 159 -4.92 0.00 -5.89
CA TYR A 159 -4.99 0.05 -4.43
C TYR A 159 -3.60 -0.03 -3.79
N GLY A 160 -2.76 -0.97 -4.26
CA GLY A 160 -1.40 -1.13 -3.75
C GLY A 160 -0.45 -0.02 -4.18
N TYR A 161 -0.70 0.63 -5.31
CA TYR A 161 0.14 1.71 -5.85
C TYR A 161 0.19 2.90 -4.91
N VAL A 162 -0.93 3.22 -4.27
CA VAL A 162 -1.05 4.28 -3.25
C VAL A 162 -0.16 3.99 -2.03
N MET A 163 0.23 2.73 -1.77
CA MET A 163 1.06 2.35 -0.62
C MET A 163 2.54 2.13 -0.98
N ARG A 164 2.98 2.43 -2.22
CA ARG A 164 4.34 2.15 -2.66
C ARG A 164 5.34 3.20 -2.15
N LYS A 165 6.41 2.73 -1.48
CA LYS A 165 7.53 3.57 -1.03
C LYS A 165 8.17 4.28 -2.23
N GLY A 166 8.29 5.61 -2.16
CA GLY A 166 8.94 6.47 -3.17
C GLY A 166 8.00 7.43 -3.91
N LEU A 167 6.69 7.19 -3.93
CA LEU A 167 5.71 8.10 -4.55
C LEU A 167 4.96 8.97 -3.52
N PHE A 168 4.89 8.51 -2.27
CA PHE A 168 4.00 9.07 -1.24
C PHE A 168 4.64 10.11 -0.30
N LEU A 169 5.91 10.49 -0.53
CA LEU A 169 6.66 11.37 0.38
C LEU A 169 6.22 12.84 0.38
N ASN A 170 5.29 13.27 -0.49
CA ASN A 170 4.92 14.69 -0.63
C ASN A 170 3.42 15.02 -0.51
N PHE A 171 2.53 14.06 -0.21
CA PHE A 171 1.08 14.32 -0.23
C PHE A 171 0.38 14.24 1.13
N PHE A 172 1.06 13.81 2.19
CA PHE A 172 0.46 13.61 3.52
C PHE A 172 1.32 14.11 4.70
N CYS A 173 2.35 14.92 4.46
CA CYS A 173 3.08 15.64 5.51
C CYS A 173 2.72 17.12 5.46
#